data_AF-A0A2J8XT52-F1
#
_entry.id   AF-A0A2J8XT52-F1
#
_cell.length_a   1.000
_cell.length_b   1.000
_cell.length_c   1.000
_cell.angle_alpha   90.00
_cell.angle_beta   90.00
_cell.angle_gamma   90.00
#
_symmetry.space_group_name_H-M   'P 1'
#
loop_
_entity.id
_entity.type
_entity.pdbx_description
1 polymer ?
#
loop_
_entity_poly.entity_id
_entity_poly.type
_entity_poly.pdbx_seq_one_letter_code
_entity_poly.pdbx_strand_id
1 'polypeptide(L)'
;MEAKDQKKHRKKNSGPKAAKKKKRHLQDLQLGDEEDAQKRNPKAFAVQSAVRMARSFHRTQDLKTKKHHIPVVDRTPLEPPPIVVVVMGPPKVGKSTLIQCLIRNFTRQKLTEIRGPVTIVSGKKRRLTIIECGCDINMMIDLAKGAKLFYLSGMVHGEYQNQEIHNLGHFITVTKFRPLTWQTSHPYILADRMEDLTNPEDIRTNIKCDRKVSLYGYLRGAHLKNKSQIHMPGVGDFAVSDISFLPDPCALPEQQKKRCLNEKEKLVYAPLSGVGGVLYDKDAVYVDLGGSHGFQDEVGPTHELVQSLISTHSTIDAKMASSRVTLFSDSKPLGSEDINNQG
;
A
#
# COMPACT_ATOMS: atom_id res chain seq x y z
N MET A 1 41.87 -97.04 61.79
CA MET A 1 41.30 -96.72 60.46
C MET A 1 40.96 -95.25 60.45
N GLU A 2 41.85 -94.41 59.93
CA GLU A 2 41.61 -92.97 59.82
C GLU A 2 40.75 -92.66 58.58
N ALA A 3 39.66 -91.94 58.77
CA ALA A 3 38.77 -91.50 57.71
C ALA A 3 39.43 -90.37 56.90
N LYS A 4 39.63 -90.57 55.60
CA LYS A 4 40.12 -89.52 54.69
C LYS A 4 39.02 -88.51 54.40
N ASP A 5 39.31 -87.24 54.68
CA ASP A 5 38.43 -86.10 54.44
C ASP A 5 38.30 -85.81 52.92
N GLN A 6 37.07 -85.74 52.39
CA GLN A 6 36.85 -85.49 50.96
C GLN A 6 36.89 -83.98 50.64
N LYS A 7 37.69 -83.60 49.63
CA LYS A 7 37.80 -82.22 49.13
C LYS A 7 36.44 -81.71 48.63
N LYS A 8 35.89 -80.66 49.27
CA LYS A 8 34.70 -79.93 48.79
C LYS A 8 35.00 -79.17 47.48
N HIS A 9 34.11 -79.31 46.50
CA HIS A 9 34.16 -78.55 45.26
C HIS A 9 33.90 -77.04 45.48
N ARG A 10 34.66 -76.20 44.78
CA ARG A 10 34.56 -74.73 44.82
C ARG A 10 33.24 -74.26 44.19
N LYS A 11 32.41 -73.51 44.95
CA LYS A 11 31.21 -72.87 44.40
C LYS A 11 31.58 -71.85 43.32
N LYS A 12 30.80 -71.79 42.24
CA LYS A 12 31.02 -70.85 41.13
C LYS A 12 30.78 -69.42 41.63
N ASN A 13 31.80 -68.57 41.54
CA ASN A 13 31.70 -67.17 41.94
C ASN A 13 31.00 -66.33 40.86
N SER A 14 30.13 -65.44 41.34
CA SER A 14 29.58 -64.29 40.63
C SER A 14 30.67 -63.32 40.18
N GLY A 15 30.46 -62.67 39.04
CA GLY A 15 31.37 -61.68 38.49
C GLY A 15 30.79 -60.98 37.24
N PRO A 16 31.53 -60.05 36.62
CA PRO A 16 31.06 -59.18 35.53
C PRO A 16 30.45 -59.94 34.35
N LYS A 17 30.92 -61.16 34.09
CA LYS A 17 30.45 -62.06 33.03
C LYS A 17 29.04 -62.61 33.31
N ALA A 18 28.70 -62.88 34.57
CA ALA A 18 27.37 -63.30 34.98
C ALA A 18 26.36 -62.14 34.90
N ALA A 19 26.78 -60.94 35.31
CA ALA A 19 25.98 -59.71 35.14
C ALA A 19 25.72 -59.40 33.65
N LYS A 20 26.72 -59.62 32.77
CA LYS A 20 26.59 -59.45 31.31
C LYS A 20 25.60 -60.45 30.70
N LYS A 21 25.57 -61.70 31.20
CA LYS A 21 24.61 -62.73 30.76
C LYS A 21 23.17 -62.41 31.22
N LYS A 22 23.02 -61.87 32.44
CA LYS A 22 21.72 -61.39 32.96
C LYS A 22 21.20 -60.19 32.16
N LYS A 23 22.07 -59.24 31.79
CA LYS A 23 21.73 -58.10 30.91
C LYS A 23 21.28 -58.50 29.50
N ARG A 24 21.91 -59.52 28.89
CA ARG A 24 21.50 -60.06 27.58
C ARG A 24 20.10 -60.69 27.64
N HIS A 25 19.80 -61.44 28.69
CA HIS A 25 18.48 -62.05 28.88
C HIS A 25 17.36 -61.02 29.06
N LEU A 26 17.64 -59.87 29.69
CA LEU A 26 16.70 -58.75 29.77
C LEU A 26 16.49 -58.02 28.43
N GLN A 27 17.46 -58.09 27.51
CA GLN A 27 17.37 -57.53 26.17
C GLN A 27 16.49 -58.37 25.22
N ASP A 28 16.53 -59.71 25.35
CA ASP A 28 15.68 -60.63 24.57
C ASP A 28 14.19 -60.56 24.95
N LEU A 29 13.86 -59.99 26.12
CA LEU A 29 12.48 -59.91 26.63
C LEU A 29 11.70 -58.66 26.19
N GLN A 30 12.30 -57.75 25.39
CA GLN A 30 11.62 -56.59 24.77
C GLN A 30 10.70 -55.77 25.70
N LEU A 31 11.03 -55.70 26.99
CA LEU A 31 10.42 -54.77 27.94
C LEU A 31 11.40 -53.62 28.15
N GLY A 32 11.09 -52.44 27.61
CA GLY A 32 11.88 -51.24 27.85
C GLY A 32 11.52 -50.04 26.99
N ASP A 33 10.34 -49.48 27.21
CA ASP A 33 10.12 -48.05 27.00
C ASP A 33 10.95 -47.23 28.02
N GLU A 34 11.43 -46.05 27.60
CA GLU A 34 12.16 -44.99 28.32
C GLU A 34 13.59 -45.24 28.89
N GLU A 35 14.05 -46.48 29.11
CA GLU A 35 15.44 -46.74 29.60
C GLU A 35 16.56 -46.70 28.52
N ASP A 36 16.23 -46.43 27.26
CA ASP A 36 17.19 -46.54 26.15
C ASP A 36 18.20 -45.39 26.06
N ALA A 37 17.92 -44.24 26.69
CA ALA A 37 18.86 -43.12 26.72
C ALA A 37 20.12 -43.43 27.55
N GLN A 38 19.99 -44.17 28.67
CA GLN A 38 21.11 -44.57 29.53
C GLN A 38 21.91 -45.76 28.97
N LYS A 39 21.38 -46.48 27.98
CA LYS A 39 22.03 -47.64 27.34
C LYS A 39 22.87 -47.26 26.10
N ARG A 40 22.78 -46.02 25.61
CA ARG A 40 23.58 -45.54 24.46
C ARG A 40 25.03 -45.30 24.87
N ASN A 41 25.97 -45.97 24.20
CA ASN A 41 27.41 -45.80 24.43
C ASN A 41 27.84 -44.37 24.03
N PRO A 42 28.18 -43.46 24.97
CA PRO A 42 28.51 -42.06 24.64
C PRO A 42 29.74 -41.93 23.75
N LYS A 43 30.66 -42.90 23.78
CA LYS A 43 31.86 -42.93 22.93
C LYS A 43 31.54 -43.21 21.45
N ALA A 44 30.44 -43.90 21.17
CA ALA A 44 30.00 -44.15 19.79
C ALA A 44 29.39 -42.91 19.12
N PHE A 45 28.99 -41.91 19.92
CA PHE A 45 28.49 -40.62 19.47
C PHE A 45 29.52 -39.48 19.62
N ALA A 46 30.79 -39.84 19.78
CA ALA A 46 31.88 -38.88 19.84
C ALA A 46 32.06 -38.18 18.48
N VAL A 47 32.42 -36.91 18.53
CA VAL A 47 32.50 -36.06 17.35
C VAL A 47 33.91 -36.13 16.77
N GLN A 48 34.02 -36.21 15.45
CA GLN A 48 35.32 -36.35 14.77
C GLN A 48 36.26 -35.15 15.02
N SER A 49 35.71 -33.95 15.27
CA SER A 49 36.50 -32.76 15.58
C SER A 49 35.77 -31.84 16.57
N ALA A 50 36.27 -31.79 17.80
CA ALA A 50 35.74 -30.90 18.84
C ALA A 50 35.92 -29.41 18.49
N VAL A 51 37.05 -29.05 17.87
CA VAL A 51 37.36 -27.66 17.51
C VAL A 51 36.40 -27.12 16.44
N ARG A 52 36.13 -27.92 15.39
CA ARG A 52 35.18 -27.53 14.33
C ARG A 52 33.76 -27.42 14.89
N MET A 53 33.38 -28.34 15.77
CA MET A 53 32.08 -28.31 16.44
C MET A 53 31.92 -27.06 17.30
N ALA A 54 32.91 -26.71 18.11
CA ALA A 54 32.88 -25.51 18.95
C ALA A 54 32.69 -24.23 18.11
N ARG A 55 33.43 -24.07 17.00
CA ARG A 55 33.27 -22.92 16.09
C ARG A 55 31.87 -22.84 15.49
N SER A 56 31.31 -23.95 15.03
CA SER A 56 29.95 -24.00 14.48
C SER A 56 28.90 -23.69 15.55
N PHE A 57 29.10 -24.22 16.76
CA PHE A 57 28.22 -23.97 17.90
C PHE A 57 28.21 -22.49 18.27
N HIS A 58 29.37 -21.86 18.47
CA HIS A 58 29.48 -20.43 18.77
C HIS A 58 28.82 -19.57 17.67
N ARG A 59 29.13 -19.82 16.39
CA ARG A 59 28.49 -19.10 15.27
C ARG A 59 26.96 -19.26 15.28
N THR A 60 26.47 -20.47 15.58
CA THR A 60 25.02 -20.73 15.64
C THR A 60 24.37 -20.00 16.81
N GLN A 61 25.01 -19.99 17.97
CA GLN A 61 24.53 -19.24 19.14
C GLN A 61 24.52 -17.74 18.85
N ASP A 62 25.60 -17.19 18.27
CA ASP A 62 25.65 -15.77 17.89
C ASP A 62 24.54 -15.39 16.89
N LEU A 63 24.28 -16.25 15.91
CA LEU A 63 23.18 -16.04 14.96
C LEU A 63 21.80 -16.13 15.63
N LYS A 64 21.61 -17.02 16.60
CA LYS A 64 20.37 -17.10 17.39
C LYS A 64 20.19 -15.86 18.26
N THR A 65 21.24 -15.43 18.96
CA THR A 65 21.26 -14.21 19.77
C THR A 65 20.96 -12.97 18.95
N LYS A 66 21.55 -12.82 17.75
CA LYS A 66 21.24 -11.72 16.83
C LYS A 66 19.80 -11.73 16.30
N LYS A 67 19.15 -12.90 16.25
CA LYS A 67 17.73 -13.03 15.86
C LYS A 67 16.78 -12.74 17.00
N HIS A 68 17.24 -12.79 18.26
CA HIS A 68 16.40 -12.46 19.40
C HIS A 68 16.09 -10.96 19.39
N HIS A 69 14.80 -10.67 19.35
CA HIS A 69 14.27 -9.31 19.38
C HIS A 69 13.21 -9.23 20.48
N ILE A 70 13.01 -8.02 21.01
CA ILE A 70 11.91 -7.75 21.95
C ILE A 70 10.59 -8.14 21.27
N PRO A 71 9.76 -8.98 21.90
CA PRO A 71 8.44 -9.31 21.37
C PRO A 71 7.57 -8.05 21.40
N VAL A 72 7.12 -7.62 20.22
CA VAL A 72 6.21 -6.48 20.06
C VAL A 72 4.93 -7.01 19.42
N VAL A 73 3.79 -6.54 19.90
CA VAL A 73 2.49 -6.89 19.34
C VAL A 73 2.35 -6.24 17.97
N ASP A 74 2.17 -7.06 16.94
CA ASP A 74 1.79 -6.57 15.62
C ASP A 74 0.30 -6.23 15.62
N ARG A 75 -0.01 -4.97 15.30
CA ARG A 75 -1.38 -4.43 15.23
C ARG A 75 -1.82 -4.17 13.79
N THR A 76 -1.07 -4.67 12.80
CA THR A 76 -1.44 -4.47 11.41
C THR A 76 -2.74 -5.21 11.08
N PRO A 77 -3.72 -4.54 10.42
CA PRO A 77 -4.97 -5.19 10.03
C PRO A 77 -4.74 -6.21 8.90
N LEU A 78 -5.73 -7.09 8.68
CA LEU A 78 -5.67 -8.11 7.63
C LEU A 78 -5.44 -7.49 6.25
N GLU A 79 -6.15 -6.40 5.94
CA GLU A 79 -5.92 -5.57 4.78
C GLU A 79 -5.06 -4.36 5.18
N PRO A 80 -3.75 -4.38 4.89
CA PRO A 80 -2.87 -3.31 5.33
C PRO A 80 -3.13 -2.04 4.51
N PRO A 81 -3.04 -0.85 5.15
CA PRO A 81 -3.09 0.42 4.44
C PRO A 81 -1.87 0.57 3.51
N PRO A 82 -1.96 1.37 2.43
CA PRO A 82 -0.86 1.56 1.48
C PRO A 82 0.40 2.09 2.14
N ILE A 83 1.57 1.51 1.92
CA ILE A 83 2.81 1.95 2.60
C ILE A 83 3.26 3.32 2.09
N VAL A 84 3.51 4.26 2.99
CA VAL A 84 3.97 5.61 2.62
C VAL A 84 5.45 5.57 2.23
N VAL A 85 5.75 6.07 1.04
CA VAL A 85 7.09 6.29 0.52
C VAL A 85 7.24 7.78 0.28
N VAL A 86 8.15 8.43 1.00
CA VAL A 86 8.39 9.86 0.81
C VAL A 86 9.66 10.06 0.00
N VAL A 87 9.57 10.88 -1.04
CA VAL A 87 10.73 11.36 -1.81
C VAL A 87 11.12 12.72 -1.28
N MET A 88 12.30 12.80 -0.66
CA MET A 88 12.81 14.02 -0.04
C MET A 88 14.16 14.41 -0.63
N GLY A 89 14.42 15.72 -0.69
CA GLY A 89 15.68 16.25 -1.18
C GLY A 89 15.59 17.75 -1.51
N PRO A 90 16.74 18.39 -1.79
CA PRO A 90 16.81 19.82 -2.12
C PRO A 90 15.91 20.23 -3.30
N PRO A 91 15.63 21.52 -3.50
CA PRO A 91 14.85 21.96 -4.64
C PRO A 91 15.61 21.65 -5.94
N LYS A 92 14.86 21.38 -7.01
CA LYS A 92 15.40 21.15 -8.38
C LYS A 92 16.32 19.92 -8.57
N VAL A 93 16.29 18.93 -7.67
CA VAL A 93 17.06 17.67 -7.82
C VAL A 93 16.34 16.58 -8.64
N GLY A 94 15.15 16.86 -9.18
CA GLY A 94 14.38 15.88 -9.98
C GLY A 94 13.44 14.97 -9.16
N LYS A 95 13.01 15.39 -7.97
CA LYS A 95 12.07 14.63 -7.11
C LYS A 95 10.78 14.24 -7.84
N SER A 96 10.10 15.23 -8.42
CA SER A 96 8.85 15.01 -9.16
C SER A 96 9.09 14.08 -10.35
N THR A 97 10.20 14.26 -11.07
CA THR A 97 10.60 13.39 -12.19
C THR A 97 10.83 11.94 -11.75
N LEU A 98 11.45 11.72 -10.59
CA LEU A 98 11.63 10.39 -10.02
C LEU A 98 10.29 9.73 -9.70
N ILE A 99 9.37 10.48 -9.10
CA ILE A 99 8.02 9.98 -8.80
C ILE A 99 7.27 9.65 -10.09
N GLN A 100 7.32 10.52 -11.12
CA GLN A 100 6.72 10.26 -12.43
C GLN A 100 7.26 8.97 -13.05
N CYS A 101 8.58 8.77 -13.02
CA CYS A 101 9.22 7.57 -13.56
C CYS A 101 8.82 6.30 -12.78
N LEU A 102 8.75 6.37 -11.44
CA LEU A 102 8.32 5.26 -10.60
C LEU A 102 6.86 4.88 -10.88
N ILE A 103 5.96 5.86 -10.93
CA ILE A 103 4.54 5.62 -11.20
C ILE A 103 4.37 5.03 -12.60
N ARG A 104 5.06 5.58 -13.61
CA ARG A 104 5.07 5.04 -14.98
C ARG A 104 5.56 3.60 -15.01
N ASN A 105 6.60 3.25 -14.26
CA ASN A 105 7.11 1.88 -14.19
C ASN A 105 6.09 0.90 -13.57
N PHE A 106 5.36 1.30 -12.53
CA PHE A 106 4.35 0.43 -11.91
C PHE A 106 3.06 0.31 -12.73
N THR A 107 2.57 1.43 -13.23
CA THR A 107 1.17 1.57 -13.71
C THR A 107 1.07 1.68 -15.23
N ARG A 108 2.20 1.94 -15.90
CA ARG A 108 2.29 2.25 -17.34
C ARG A 108 1.55 3.52 -17.75
N GLN A 109 1.12 4.34 -16.79
CA GLN A 109 0.48 5.62 -17.02
C GLN A 109 1.46 6.75 -16.71
N LYS A 110 1.44 7.80 -17.52
CA LYS A 110 2.21 9.02 -17.28
C LYS A 110 1.30 10.03 -16.56
N LEU A 111 1.81 10.65 -15.50
CA LEU A 111 1.14 11.76 -14.84
C LEU A 111 1.68 13.08 -15.42
N THR A 112 0.80 14.03 -15.69
CA THR A 112 1.18 15.36 -16.20
C THR A 112 1.83 16.20 -15.11
N GLU A 113 1.15 16.33 -13.97
CA GLU A 113 1.62 17.05 -12.79
C GLU A 113 1.37 16.21 -11.53
N ILE A 114 2.32 16.28 -10.59
CA ILE A 114 2.21 15.60 -9.29
C ILE A 114 1.92 16.65 -8.23
N ARG A 115 0.76 16.54 -7.60
CA ARG A 115 0.41 17.29 -6.40
C ARG A 115 -0.19 16.34 -5.38
N GLY A 116 0.30 16.45 -4.15
CA GLY A 116 -0.16 15.61 -3.04
C GLY A 116 0.28 14.14 -3.15
N PRO A 117 -0.33 13.27 -2.33
CA PRO A 117 -0.01 11.84 -2.29
C PRO A 117 -0.59 11.09 -3.49
N VAL A 118 0.19 10.15 -4.02
CA VAL A 118 -0.22 9.26 -5.12
C VAL A 118 -0.19 7.81 -4.65
N THR A 119 -1.36 7.17 -4.60
CA THR A 119 -1.48 5.77 -4.20
C THR A 119 -1.53 4.85 -5.42
N ILE A 120 -0.70 3.80 -5.41
CA ILE A 120 -0.59 2.82 -6.49
C ILE A 120 -0.59 1.39 -5.96
N VAL A 121 -1.12 0.47 -6.77
CA VAL A 121 -1.02 -0.97 -6.50
C VAL A 121 0.32 -1.51 -7.02
N SER A 122 1.21 -1.87 -6.10
CA SER A 122 2.58 -2.34 -6.42
C SER A 122 2.66 -3.87 -6.53
N GLY A 123 1.81 -4.60 -5.80
CA GLY A 123 1.69 -6.04 -5.86
C GLY A 123 0.31 -6.51 -5.40
N LYS A 124 0.01 -7.81 -5.55
CA LYS A 124 -1.30 -8.37 -5.16
C LYS A 124 -1.66 -8.22 -3.67
N LYS A 125 -0.67 -8.01 -2.81
CA LYS A 125 -0.83 -7.82 -1.35
C LYS A 125 -0.25 -6.50 -0.87
N ARG A 126 0.14 -5.60 -1.77
CA ARG A 126 0.94 -4.43 -1.42
C ARG A 126 0.60 -3.22 -2.26
N ARG A 127 0.36 -2.10 -1.57
CA ARG A 127 0.12 -0.78 -2.14
C ARG A 127 1.14 0.18 -1.59
N LEU A 128 1.44 1.21 -2.37
CA LEU A 128 2.37 2.26 -2.01
C LEU A 128 1.66 3.60 -2.17
N THR A 129 1.82 4.50 -1.22
CA THR A 129 1.47 5.92 -1.37
C THR A 129 2.77 6.70 -1.47
N ILE A 130 3.04 7.29 -2.62
CA ILE A 130 4.24 8.08 -2.87
C ILE A 130 3.90 9.55 -2.65
N ILE A 131 4.73 10.26 -1.88
CA ILE A 131 4.56 11.68 -1.57
C ILE A 131 5.85 12.41 -1.87
N GLU A 132 5.72 13.55 -2.55
CA GLU A 132 6.80 14.51 -2.65
C GLU A 132 6.85 15.37 -1.39
N CYS A 133 7.99 15.40 -0.70
CA CYS A 133 8.20 16.36 0.37
C CYS A 133 8.76 17.67 -0.19
N GLY A 134 8.21 18.79 0.30
CA GLY A 134 8.78 20.11 0.11
C GLY A 134 10.18 20.24 0.73
N CYS A 135 10.78 21.42 0.57
CA CYS A 135 12.11 21.71 1.13
C CYS A 135 12.05 22.26 2.57
N ASP A 136 10.87 22.21 3.19
CA ASP A 136 10.65 22.76 4.54
C ASP A 136 11.06 21.76 5.61
N ILE A 137 11.85 22.25 6.58
CA ILE A 137 12.35 21.42 7.68
C ILE A 137 11.21 20.78 8.48
N ASN A 138 10.10 21.51 8.66
CA ASN A 138 8.93 21.03 9.38
C ASN A 138 8.31 19.79 8.72
N MET A 139 8.36 19.69 7.38
CA MET A 139 7.89 18.51 6.67
C MET A 139 8.91 17.35 6.74
N MET A 140 10.20 17.66 6.84
CA MET A 140 11.28 16.66 6.82
C MET A 140 11.51 15.94 8.17
N ILE A 141 11.19 16.59 9.30
CA ILE A 141 11.49 16.08 10.65
C ILE A 141 10.84 14.71 10.91
N ASP A 142 9.67 14.44 10.34
CA ASP A 142 8.86 13.27 10.68
C ASP A 142 9.26 11.96 9.98
N LEU A 143 10.25 11.97 9.07
CA LEU A 143 10.29 10.98 7.98
C LEU A 143 11.59 10.17 7.77
N ALA A 144 12.64 10.34 8.57
CA ALA A 144 13.90 9.63 8.32
C ALA A 144 14.14 8.41 9.25
N LYS A 145 14.03 7.18 8.72
CA LYS A 145 14.57 5.97 9.38
C LYS A 145 15.22 5.00 8.39
N GLY A 146 16.55 4.93 8.46
CA GLY A 146 17.38 4.02 7.69
C GLY A 146 17.55 4.46 6.23
N ALA A 147 18.78 4.40 5.72
CA ALA A 147 19.09 4.78 4.35
C ALA A 147 19.74 3.60 3.60
N LYS A 148 19.35 3.43 2.34
CA LYS A 148 20.06 2.61 1.37
C LYS A 148 20.35 3.47 0.16
N LEU A 149 21.56 3.34 -0.34
CA LEU A 149 22.04 4.12 -1.46
C LEU A 149 21.65 3.45 -2.78
N PHE A 150 21.08 4.24 -3.68
CA PHE A 150 20.80 3.85 -5.07
C PHE A 150 21.49 4.86 -5.97
N TYR A 151 22.05 4.38 -7.07
CA TYR A 151 22.66 5.22 -8.10
C TYR A 151 21.70 5.31 -9.29
N LEU A 152 21.42 6.53 -9.71
CA LEU A 152 20.70 6.84 -10.95
C LEU A 152 21.70 7.54 -11.86
N SER A 153 22.04 6.94 -12.99
CA SER A 153 23.18 7.40 -13.81
C SER A 153 22.87 8.71 -14.52
N GLY A 154 21.68 8.83 -15.09
CA GLY A 154 21.30 10.01 -15.87
C GLY A 154 19.87 9.95 -16.41
N MET A 155 19.48 11.01 -17.11
CA MET A 155 18.14 11.16 -17.70
C MET A 155 18.22 11.10 -19.22
N VAL A 156 17.24 10.46 -19.84
CA VAL A 156 17.04 10.35 -21.28
C VAL A 156 15.63 10.84 -21.59
N HIS A 157 15.49 11.85 -22.46
CA HIS A 157 14.18 12.47 -22.79
C HIS A 157 13.37 12.96 -21.59
N GLY A 158 14.03 13.48 -20.55
CA GLY A 158 13.36 13.97 -19.35
C GLY A 158 12.90 12.86 -18.39
N GLU A 159 13.29 11.61 -18.62
CA GLU A 159 12.97 10.47 -17.76
C GLU A 159 14.25 9.76 -17.31
N TYR A 160 14.20 9.13 -16.13
CA TYR A 160 15.30 8.28 -15.68
C TYR A 160 15.37 6.98 -16.46
N GLN A 161 16.53 6.32 -16.45
CA GLN A 161 16.68 5.04 -17.14
C GLN A 161 15.73 3.98 -16.58
N ASN A 162 14.96 3.36 -17.49
CA ASN A 162 13.92 2.39 -17.14
C ASN A 162 14.45 1.23 -16.29
N GLN A 163 15.65 0.71 -16.56
CA GLN A 163 16.21 -0.42 -15.81
C GLN A 163 16.57 -0.03 -14.37
N GLU A 164 17.11 1.16 -14.16
CA GLU A 164 17.47 1.66 -12.83
C GLU A 164 16.21 1.89 -11.99
N ILE A 165 15.18 2.50 -12.58
CA ILE A 165 13.88 2.71 -11.96
C ILE A 165 13.17 1.38 -11.68
N HIS A 166 13.29 0.40 -12.58
CA HIS A 166 12.73 -0.93 -12.37
C HIS A 166 13.37 -1.62 -11.16
N ASN A 167 14.70 -1.57 -11.04
CA ASN A 167 15.44 -2.13 -9.91
C ASN A 167 15.07 -1.42 -8.59
N LEU A 168 14.95 -0.09 -8.61
CA LEU A 168 14.49 0.70 -7.47
C LEU A 168 13.06 0.33 -7.07
N GLY A 169 12.14 0.26 -8.03
CA GLY A 169 10.75 -0.15 -7.81
C GLY A 169 10.65 -1.55 -7.21
N HIS A 170 11.42 -2.51 -7.73
CA HIS A 170 11.49 -3.86 -7.17
C HIS A 170 11.98 -3.86 -5.72
N PHE A 171 13.02 -3.06 -5.43
CA PHE A 171 13.54 -2.91 -4.07
C PHE A 171 12.48 -2.36 -3.09
N ILE A 172 11.78 -1.28 -3.47
CA ILE A 172 10.70 -0.69 -2.66
C ILE A 172 9.58 -1.72 -2.41
N THR A 173 9.22 -2.49 -3.44
CA THR A 173 8.15 -3.50 -3.38
C THR A 173 8.46 -4.66 -2.43
N VAL A 174 9.73 -5.00 -2.22
CA VAL A 174 10.14 -6.13 -1.36
C VAL A 174 10.53 -5.68 0.06
N THR A 175 10.84 -4.40 0.25
CA THR A 175 11.32 -3.86 1.53
C THR A 175 10.29 -4.03 2.65
N LYS A 176 10.67 -4.63 3.79
CA LYS A 176 9.80 -4.72 4.98
C LYS A 176 10.23 -3.68 6.00
N PHE A 177 9.26 -2.95 6.54
CA PHE A 177 9.50 -1.94 7.57
C PHE A 177 9.17 -2.52 8.95
N ARG A 178 9.97 -2.17 9.96
CA ARG A 178 9.58 -2.38 11.35
C ARG A 178 8.66 -1.23 11.75
N PRO A 179 7.39 -1.50 12.10
CA PRO A 179 6.50 -0.43 12.52
C PRO A 179 6.97 0.16 13.86
N LEU A 180 6.85 1.46 13.99
CA LEU A 180 7.26 2.18 15.20
C LEU A 180 6.23 2.03 16.32
N THR A 181 6.69 2.11 17.57
CA THR A 181 5.78 2.09 18.73
C THR A 181 4.73 3.20 18.64
N TRP A 182 5.12 4.42 18.23
CA TRP A 182 4.18 5.52 18.02
C TRP A 182 3.13 5.19 16.94
N GLN A 183 3.59 4.73 15.77
CA GLN A 183 2.71 4.38 14.64
C GLN A 183 1.75 3.23 14.95
N THR A 184 2.12 2.31 15.84
CA THR A 184 1.24 1.18 16.24
C THR A 184 0.28 1.55 17.39
N SER A 185 0.59 2.59 18.16
CA SER A 185 -0.20 3.02 19.30
C SER A 185 -1.21 4.12 18.96
N HIS A 186 -0.91 5.00 18.02
CA HIS A 186 -1.73 6.16 17.70
C HIS A 186 -2.41 6.00 16.33
N PRO A 187 -3.70 6.34 16.21
CA PRO A 187 -4.35 6.45 14.92
C PRO A 187 -3.83 7.70 14.20
N TYR A 188 -3.51 7.57 12.92
CA TYR A 188 -3.16 8.72 12.08
C TYR A 188 -3.65 8.50 10.66
N ILE A 189 -3.92 9.61 9.98
CA ILE A 189 -4.38 9.63 8.60
C ILE A 189 -3.45 10.54 7.83
N LEU A 190 -3.04 10.08 6.66
CA LEU A 190 -2.48 10.96 5.64
C LEU A 190 -3.64 11.36 4.74
N ALA A 191 -3.94 12.67 4.68
CA ALA A 191 -5.02 13.17 3.84
C ALA A 191 -4.60 13.14 2.37
N ASP A 192 -5.38 12.42 1.55
CA ASP A 192 -5.20 12.32 0.11
C ASP A 192 -6.00 13.40 -0.64
N ARG A 193 -7.20 13.72 -0.14
CA ARG A 193 -8.10 14.74 -0.68
C ARG A 193 -8.67 15.58 0.46
N MET A 194 -8.85 16.86 0.21
CA MET A 194 -9.45 17.82 1.12
C MET A 194 -10.58 18.55 0.40
N GLU A 195 -11.72 18.70 1.08
CA GLU A 195 -12.88 19.44 0.57
C GLU A 195 -13.39 20.42 1.61
N ASP A 196 -13.79 21.60 1.15
CA ASP A 196 -14.47 22.60 1.96
C ASP A 196 -15.99 22.37 1.86
N LEU A 197 -16.63 22.08 3.00
CA LEU A 197 -18.07 21.89 3.11
C LEU A 197 -18.80 23.15 3.60
N THR A 198 -18.09 24.27 3.73
CA THR A 198 -18.67 25.53 4.20
C THR A 198 -19.64 26.09 3.15
N ASN A 199 -20.75 26.67 3.60
CA ASN A 199 -21.72 27.28 2.71
C ASN A 199 -21.08 28.47 1.96
N PRO A 200 -21.18 28.53 0.62
CA PRO A 200 -20.64 29.64 -0.16
C PRO A 200 -21.15 31.03 0.27
N GLU A 201 -22.38 31.14 0.77
CA GLU A 201 -22.92 32.42 1.25
C GLU A 201 -22.24 32.91 2.53
N ASP A 202 -21.85 32.00 3.43
CA ASP A 202 -21.11 32.35 4.64
C ASP A 202 -19.70 32.87 4.27
N ILE A 203 -19.09 32.27 3.25
CA ILE A 203 -17.80 32.73 2.71
C ILE A 203 -17.96 34.10 2.04
N ARG A 204 -19.06 34.34 1.32
CA ARG A 204 -19.35 35.62 0.66
C ARG A 204 -19.54 36.75 1.66
N THR A 205 -20.20 36.47 2.80
CA THR A 205 -20.42 37.46 3.86
C THR A 205 -19.17 37.70 4.70
N ASN A 206 -18.43 36.65 5.05
CA ASN A 206 -17.17 36.75 5.78
C ASN A 206 -16.13 35.72 5.28
N ILE A 207 -15.16 36.21 4.50
CA ILE A 207 -14.09 35.39 3.93
C ILE A 207 -13.24 34.67 5.00
N LYS A 208 -13.14 35.23 6.21
CA LYS A 208 -12.33 34.71 7.34
C LYS A 208 -13.16 33.90 8.35
N CYS A 209 -14.35 33.45 7.99
CA CYS A 209 -15.15 32.59 8.87
C CYS A 209 -14.47 31.23 9.12
N ASP A 210 -14.86 30.58 10.21
CA ASP A 210 -14.47 29.20 10.47
C ASP A 210 -15.07 28.28 9.41
N ARG A 211 -14.22 27.43 8.82
CA ARG A 211 -14.60 26.55 7.72
C ARG A 211 -14.76 25.12 8.19
N LYS A 212 -15.79 24.44 7.67
CA LYS A 212 -15.98 23.01 7.89
C LYS A 212 -15.29 22.24 6.77
N VAL A 213 -14.25 21.49 7.11
CA VAL A 213 -13.42 20.76 6.13
C VAL A 213 -13.63 19.26 6.28
N SER A 214 -13.79 18.58 5.15
CA SER A 214 -13.72 17.12 5.05
C SER A 214 -12.36 16.68 4.54
N LEU A 215 -11.74 15.74 5.27
CA LEU A 215 -10.49 15.11 4.87
C LEU A 215 -10.73 13.65 4.54
N TYR A 216 -10.19 13.22 3.41
CA TYR A 216 -10.24 11.83 2.96
C TYR A 216 -8.85 11.25 2.97
N GLY A 217 -8.70 10.01 3.42
CA GLY A 217 -7.43 9.31 3.39
C GLY A 217 -7.50 7.93 4.05
N TYR A 218 -6.43 7.17 3.93
CA TYR A 218 -6.33 5.86 4.55
C TYR A 218 -6.02 5.98 6.04
N LEU A 219 -6.80 5.25 6.86
CA LEU A 219 -6.51 5.09 8.28
C LEU A 219 -5.27 4.22 8.50
N ARG A 220 -4.38 4.66 9.38
CA ARG A 220 -3.11 4.00 9.70
C ARG A 220 -2.94 3.89 11.21
N GLY A 221 -2.16 2.88 11.61
CA GLY A 221 -1.86 2.65 13.01
C GLY A 221 -3.03 2.02 13.77
N ALA A 222 -3.42 2.64 14.88
CA ALA A 222 -4.55 2.17 15.69
C ALA A 222 -5.91 2.57 15.09
N HIS A 223 -6.99 2.04 15.66
CA HIS A 223 -8.36 2.43 15.28
C HIS A 223 -8.69 3.84 15.76
N LEU A 224 -9.28 4.64 14.87
CA LEU A 224 -9.78 5.97 15.20
C LEU A 224 -11.18 5.87 15.81
N LYS A 225 -11.42 6.61 16.91
CA LYS A 225 -12.72 6.65 17.60
C LYS A 225 -13.53 7.83 17.07
N ASN A 226 -14.86 7.67 16.97
CA ASN A 226 -15.72 8.80 16.63
C ASN A 226 -15.66 9.89 17.72
N LYS A 227 -15.71 11.16 17.32
CA LYS A 227 -15.59 12.35 18.19
C LYS A 227 -14.28 12.44 19.00
N SER A 228 -13.18 11.84 18.51
CA SER A 228 -11.87 12.00 19.13
C SER A 228 -11.29 13.40 18.87
N GLN A 229 -10.41 13.84 19.76
CA GLN A 229 -9.52 14.98 19.49
C GLN A 229 -8.42 14.56 18.52
N ILE A 230 -8.10 15.42 17.56
CA ILE A 230 -7.05 15.23 16.56
C ILE A 230 -6.14 16.45 16.55
N HIS A 231 -4.85 16.22 16.29
CA HIS A 231 -3.89 17.27 16.02
C HIS A 231 -3.59 17.30 14.53
N MET A 232 -3.73 18.48 13.92
CA MET A 232 -3.29 18.75 12.55
C MET A 232 -1.94 19.48 12.60
N PRO A 233 -0.84 18.83 12.18
CA PRO A 233 0.47 19.45 12.16
C PRO A 233 0.46 20.77 11.40
N GLY A 234 0.92 21.84 12.04
CA GLY A 234 0.97 23.20 11.45
C GLY A 234 -0.34 23.98 11.44
N VAL A 235 -1.46 23.38 11.85
CA VAL A 235 -2.77 24.05 11.91
C VAL A 235 -3.24 24.19 13.37
N GLY A 236 -3.29 23.09 14.13
CA GLY A 236 -3.76 23.10 15.52
C GLY A 236 -4.53 21.85 15.94
N ASP A 237 -5.16 21.93 17.11
CA ASP A 237 -5.98 20.85 17.68
C ASP A 237 -7.46 21.04 17.35
N PHE A 238 -8.13 19.96 16.95
CA PHE A 238 -9.53 19.98 16.53
C PHE A 238 -10.28 18.76 17.07
N ALA A 239 -11.59 18.91 17.29
CA ALA A 239 -12.48 17.80 17.58
C ALA A 239 -13.13 17.29 16.30
N VAL A 240 -13.09 15.98 16.06
CA VAL A 240 -13.73 15.38 14.88
C VAL A 240 -15.26 15.45 15.01
N SER A 241 -15.95 15.97 14.00
CA SER A 241 -17.41 16.03 13.99
C SER A 241 -18.06 14.69 13.67
N ASP A 242 -17.59 14.03 12.61
CA ASP A 242 -18.11 12.75 12.14
C ASP A 242 -17.02 11.96 11.39
N ILE A 243 -17.15 10.63 11.36
CA ILE A 243 -16.23 9.72 10.66
C ILE A 243 -17.06 8.71 9.86
N SER A 244 -16.87 8.70 8.55
CA SER A 244 -17.49 7.75 7.64
C SER A 244 -16.45 6.86 6.98
N PHE A 245 -16.83 5.61 6.70
CA PHE A 245 -16.00 4.67 5.94
C PHE A 245 -16.42 4.70 4.47
N LEU A 246 -15.45 4.76 3.57
CA LEU A 246 -15.66 4.74 2.13
C LEU A 246 -15.02 3.51 1.50
N PRO A 247 -15.58 3.03 0.35
CA PRO A 247 -14.93 1.99 -0.44
C PRO A 247 -13.53 2.41 -0.88
N ASP A 248 -12.64 1.42 -0.92
CA ASP A 248 -11.24 1.60 -1.24
C ASP A 248 -11.04 1.95 -2.74
N PRO A 249 -10.48 3.13 -3.07
CA PRO A 249 -10.27 3.52 -4.46
C PRO A 249 -9.15 2.73 -5.15
N CYS A 250 -8.29 2.06 -4.39
CA CYS A 250 -7.22 1.20 -4.88
C CYS A 250 -7.26 -0.15 -4.17
N ALA A 251 -8.38 -0.86 -4.33
CA ALA A 251 -8.58 -2.18 -3.75
C ALA A 251 -7.54 -3.20 -4.26
N LEU A 252 -7.13 -4.11 -3.38
CA LEU A 252 -6.25 -5.22 -3.72
C LEU A 252 -7.05 -6.32 -4.46
N PRO A 253 -6.46 -7.00 -5.46
CA PRO A 253 -7.15 -8.07 -6.16
C PRO A 253 -7.35 -9.29 -5.25
N GLU A 254 -8.61 -9.70 -5.06
CA GLU A 254 -8.97 -10.88 -4.26
C GLU A 254 -8.44 -12.20 -4.85
N GLN A 255 -8.52 -12.35 -6.18
CA GLN A 255 -8.16 -13.60 -6.87
C GLN A 255 -6.66 -13.68 -7.21
N GLN A 256 -5.94 -14.55 -6.50
CA GLN A 256 -4.50 -14.76 -6.68
C GLN A 256 -4.18 -15.92 -7.64
N LYS A 257 -4.66 -15.86 -8.89
CA LYS A 257 -4.41 -16.93 -9.88
C LYS A 257 -2.98 -16.95 -10.45
N LYS A 258 -2.27 -15.81 -10.41
CA LYS A 258 -0.90 -15.66 -10.95
C LYS A 258 -0.03 -14.87 -9.96
N ARG A 259 1.29 -14.93 -10.08
CA ARG A 259 2.19 -14.13 -9.21
C ARG A 259 2.25 -12.64 -9.61
N CYS A 260 2.08 -12.34 -10.90
CA CYS A 260 2.14 -10.98 -11.45
C CYS A 260 0.79 -10.27 -11.39
N LEU A 261 0.84 -8.93 -11.37
CA LEU A 261 -0.34 -8.08 -11.54
C LEU A 261 -0.76 -8.03 -13.01
N ASN A 262 -2.06 -8.12 -13.25
CA ASN A 262 -2.65 -7.83 -14.57
C ASN A 262 -2.72 -6.31 -14.80
N GLU A 263 -2.89 -5.87 -16.04
CA GLU A 263 -3.00 -4.44 -16.37
C GLU A 263 -4.20 -3.76 -15.70
N LYS A 264 -5.35 -4.44 -15.63
CA LYS A 264 -6.53 -3.98 -14.89
C LYS A 264 -6.31 -3.85 -13.38
N GLU A 265 -5.35 -4.59 -12.82
CA GLU A 265 -5.04 -4.56 -11.38
C GLU A 265 -4.04 -3.44 -11.03
N LYS A 266 -3.45 -2.76 -12.04
CA LYS A 266 -2.49 -1.67 -11.86
C LYS A 266 -3.20 -0.33 -11.69
N LEU A 267 -3.93 -0.19 -10.59
CA LEU A 267 -4.70 1.00 -10.28
C LEU A 267 -3.81 2.13 -9.75
N VAL A 268 -4.22 3.36 -10.07
CA VAL A 268 -3.65 4.63 -9.58
C VAL A 268 -4.76 5.46 -8.98
N TYR A 269 -4.54 5.96 -7.77
CA TYR A 269 -5.39 6.93 -7.12
C TYR A 269 -4.56 8.15 -6.74
N ALA A 270 -4.82 9.27 -7.41
CA ALA A 270 -4.14 10.53 -7.14
C ALA A 270 -5.12 11.69 -7.37
N PRO A 271 -5.97 12.02 -6.38
CA PRO A 271 -7.08 12.95 -6.56
C PRO A 271 -6.66 14.39 -6.88
N LEU A 272 -5.45 14.78 -6.48
CA LEU A 272 -4.90 16.12 -6.71
C LEU A 272 -3.88 16.18 -7.86
N SER A 273 -3.51 15.03 -8.43
CA SER A 273 -2.51 14.95 -9.51
C SER A 273 -3.21 14.73 -10.86
N GLY A 274 -2.52 15.10 -11.96
CA GLY A 274 -3.04 14.98 -13.30
C GLY A 274 -3.00 13.54 -13.84
N VAL A 275 -3.99 12.71 -13.47
CA VAL A 275 -4.12 11.34 -13.95
C VAL A 275 -4.93 11.32 -15.24
N GLY A 276 -4.39 10.72 -16.30
CA GLY A 276 -5.13 10.55 -17.57
C GLY A 276 -5.47 11.86 -18.28
N GLY A 277 -4.69 12.92 -18.05
CA GLY A 277 -4.92 14.24 -18.64
C GLY A 277 -5.94 15.10 -17.89
N VAL A 278 -6.54 14.63 -16.81
CA VAL A 278 -7.50 15.40 -16.01
C VAL A 278 -6.83 15.89 -14.72
N LEU A 279 -6.85 17.20 -14.50
CA LEU A 279 -6.37 17.85 -13.29
C LEU A 279 -7.54 18.55 -12.58
N TYR A 280 -7.78 18.15 -11.33
CA TYR A 280 -8.79 18.77 -10.48
C TYR A 280 -8.17 19.91 -9.69
N ASP A 281 -8.73 21.11 -9.84
CA ASP A 281 -8.53 22.23 -8.92
C ASP A 281 -9.81 22.43 -8.09
N LYS A 282 -9.78 23.31 -7.09
CA LYS A 282 -10.90 23.53 -6.17
C LYS A 282 -12.22 23.84 -6.88
N ASP A 283 -12.16 24.69 -7.91
CA ASP A 283 -13.35 25.23 -8.58
C ASP A 283 -13.42 24.86 -10.07
N ALA A 284 -12.41 24.16 -10.61
CA ALA A 284 -12.30 23.88 -12.02
C ALA A 284 -11.66 22.52 -12.29
N VAL A 285 -12.02 21.93 -13.43
CA VAL A 285 -11.40 20.70 -13.94
C VAL A 285 -10.69 21.03 -15.25
N TYR A 286 -9.38 20.85 -15.28
CA TYR A 286 -8.56 21.05 -16.47
C TYR A 286 -8.37 19.72 -17.17
N VAL A 287 -8.72 19.65 -18.45
CA VAL A 287 -8.56 18.44 -19.28
C VAL A 287 -7.57 18.75 -20.39
N ASP A 288 -6.43 18.06 -20.37
CA ASP A 288 -5.46 18.04 -21.46
C ASP A 288 -5.84 16.93 -22.44
N LEU A 289 -6.22 17.34 -23.66
CA LEU A 289 -6.61 16.44 -24.73
C LEU A 289 -5.42 15.85 -25.50
N GLY A 290 -4.17 16.12 -25.08
CA GLY A 290 -3.01 15.38 -25.57
C GLY A 290 -2.71 15.51 -27.07
N GLY A 291 -3.10 16.64 -27.69
CA GLY A 291 -2.56 17.09 -28.98
C GLY A 291 -2.97 16.31 -30.23
N SER A 292 -4.20 16.54 -30.67
CA SER A 292 -4.67 16.60 -32.08
C SER A 292 -6.07 17.23 -32.16
N HIS A 293 -6.78 17.32 -31.03
CA HIS A 293 -7.91 18.21 -30.79
C HIS A 293 -7.45 19.53 -30.20
N GLY A 294 -6.48 20.19 -30.85
CA GLY A 294 -6.52 21.64 -30.74
C GLY A 294 -7.85 22.05 -31.35
N PHE A 295 -8.75 22.66 -30.59
CA PHE A 295 -9.66 23.66 -31.16
C PHE A 295 -8.80 24.84 -31.67
N GLN A 296 -7.81 24.56 -32.53
CA GLN A 296 -7.49 25.49 -33.58
C GLN A 296 -8.74 25.48 -34.46
N ASP A 297 -9.17 26.66 -34.83
CA ASP A 297 -10.31 26.94 -35.71
C ASP A 297 -10.14 26.24 -37.07
N GLU A 298 -10.15 24.91 -37.11
CA GLU A 298 -10.46 24.13 -38.28
C GLU A 298 -11.95 24.37 -38.51
N VAL A 299 -12.22 25.35 -39.38
CA VAL A 299 -13.54 25.79 -39.81
C VAL A 299 -14.22 24.65 -40.57
N GLY A 300 -14.66 23.63 -39.84
CA GLY A 300 -15.47 22.54 -40.32
C GLY A 300 -16.94 22.82 -40.05
N PRO A 301 -17.87 22.30 -40.88
CA PRO A 301 -19.31 22.49 -40.69
C PRO A 301 -19.83 21.97 -39.33
N THR A 302 -19.10 21.08 -38.68
CA THR A 302 -19.40 20.59 -37.33
C THR A 302 -19.12 21.65 -36.24
N HIS A 303 -18.14 22.53 -36.43
CA HIS A 303 -17.83 23.59 -35.47
C HIS A 303 -18.94 24.65 -35.43
N GLU A 304 -19.43 25.07 -36.60
CA GLU A 304 -20.54 26.03 -36.71
C GLU A 304 -21.82 25.52 -36.04
N LEU A 305 -22.15 24.24 -36.25
CA LEU A 305 -23.30 23.61 -35.59
C LEU A 305 -23.14 23.61 -34.06
N VAL A 306 -21.98 23.21 -33.56
CA VAL A 306 -21.69 23.21 -32.11
C VAL A 306 -21.74 24.64 -31.54
N GLN A 307 -21.19 25.63 -32.24
CA GLN A 307 -21.24 27.03 -31.81
C GLN A 307 -22.67 27.59 -31.81
N SER A 308 -23.49 27.22 -32.79
CA SER A 308 -24.92 27.58 -32.83
C SER A 308 -25.70 26.96 -31.66
N LEU A 309 -25.35 25.74 -31.25
CA LEU A 309 -25.94 25.06 -30.12
C LEU A 309 -25.51 25.72 -28.79
N ILE A 310 -24.23 26.04 -28.63
CA ILE A 310 -23.69 26.69 -27.43
C ILE A 310 -24.28 28.09 -27.24
N SER A 311 -24.46 28.86 -28.32
CA SER A 311 -25.01 30.21 -28.27
C SER A 311 -26.54 30.26 -28.12
N THR A 312 -27.23 29.12 -28.30
CA THR A 312 -28.68 29.07 -28.18
C THR A 312 -29.10 29.03 -26.70
N HIS A 313 -29.57 30.18 -26.18
CA HIS A 313 -30.05 30.33 -24.80
C HIS A 313 -31.53 29.95 -24.57
N SER A 314 -32.28 29.64 -25.63
CA SER A 314 -33.69 29.22 -25.54
C SER A 314 -33.83 27.74 -25.83
N THR A 315 -34.72 27.06 -25.11
CA THR A 315 -35.02 25.65 -25.37
C THR A 315 -35.66 25.48 -26.74
N ILE A 316 -35.42 24.32 -27.36
CA ILE A 316 -36.04 23.98 -28.64
C ILE A 316 -37.57 24.03 -28.52
N ASP A 317 -38.12 23.60 -27.38
CA ASP A 317 -39.55 23.64 -27.10
C ASP A 317 -40.10 25.07 -27.07
N ALA A 318 -39.40 26.03 -26.46
CA ALA A 318 -39.81 27.43 -26.48
C ALA A 318 -39.79 28.01 -27.90
N LYS A 319 -38.78 27.64 -28.71
CA LYS A 319 -38.72 28.02 -30.13
C LYS A 319 -39.84 27.38 -30.95
N MET A 320 -40.14 26.10 -30.73
CA MET A 320 -41.23 25.40 -31.41
C MET A 320 -42.61 25.93 -31.00
N ALA A 321 -42.81 26.27 -29.73
CA ALA A 321 -44.06 26.88 -29.26
C ALA A 321 -44.33 28.25 -29.89
N SER A 322 -43.26 29.02 -30.17
CA SER A 322 -43.34 30.32 -30.86
C SER A 322 -43.43 30.22 -32.38
N SER A 323 -43.06 29.06 -32.93
CA SER A 323 -43.07 28.80 -34.37
C SER A 323 -44.51 28.55 -34.82
N ARG A 324 -44.92 29.25 -35.88
CA ARG A 324 -46.24 29.10 -36.48
C ARG A 324 -46.13 28.47 -37.85
N VAL A 325 -47.04 27.55 -38.17
CA VAL A 325 -47.03 26.81 -39.43
C VAL A 325 -48.22 27.25 -40.29
N THR A 326 -47.97 27.57 -41.56
CA THR A 326 -48.98 27.90 -42.57
C THR A 326 -49.11 26.76 -43.56
N LEU A 327 -50.33 26.26 -43.81
CA LEU A 327 -50.58 25.11 -44.70
C LEU A 327 -50.68 25.51 -46.18
N PHE A 328 -51.16 26.73 -46.45
CA PHE A 328 -51.26 27.33 -47.79
C PHE A 328 -50.72 28.76 -47.75
N SER A 329 -50.28 29.29 -48.90
CA SER A 329 -49.66 30.62 -49.05
C SER A 329 -50.47 31.76 -48.40
N ASP A 330 -51.80 31.66 -48.42
CA ASP A 330 -52.72 32.70 -47.90
C ASP A 330 -53.48 32.25 -46.63
N SER A 331 -53.04 31.16 -45.98
CA SER A 331 -53.73 30.61 -44.80
C SER A 331 -53.25 31.23 -43.49
N LYS A 332 -54.16 31.29 -42.51
CA LYS A 332 -53.84 31.77 -41.16
C LYS A 332 -52.81 30.83 -40.50
N PRO A 333 -51.71 31.37 -39.94
CA PRO A 333 -50.69 30.56 -39.25
C PRO A 333 -51.27 29.89 -37.99
N LEU A 334 -51.03 28.57 -37.86
CA LEU A 334 -51.42 27.75 -36.71
C LEU A 334 -50.33 27.79 -35.65
N GLY A 335 -50.71 28.06 -34.39
CA GLY A 335 -49.83 27.95 -33.23
C GLY A 335 -49.93 26.58 -32.55
N SER A 336 -49.02 26.31 -31.60
CA SER A 336 -49.04 25.09 -30.79
C SER A 336 -50.34 24.91 -29.98
N GLU A 337 -50.99 26.01 -29.59
CA GLU A 337 -52.27 26.00 -28.86
C GLU A 337 -53.47 25.60 -29.74
N ASP A 338 -53.37 25.76 -31.07
CA ASP A 338 -54.43 25.39 -32.02
C ASP A 338 -54.45 23.88 -32.31
N ILE A 339 -53.32 23.18 -32.05
CA ILE A 339 -53.14 21.75 -32.33
C ILE A 339 -53.74 20.88 -31.21
N ASN A 340 -53.72 21.36 -29.96
CA ASN A 340 -54.22 20.62 -28.80
C ASN A 340 -55.74 20.78 -28.57
N ASN A 341 -56.43 21.67 -29.29
CA ASN A 341 -57.86 21.94 -29.13
C ASN A 341 -58.76 21.09 -30.05
N GLN A 342 -58.23 20.05 -30.69
CA GLN A 342 -58.99 19.05 -31.46
C GLN A 342 -58.60 17.63 -31.02
N GLY A 343 -59.20 17.19 -29.90
CA GLY A 343 -59.06 15.84 -29.35
C GLY A 343 -59.89 15.67 -28.10
#